data_AF-A0AA39PWY7-F1
#
_entry.id   AF-A0AA39PWY7-F1
#
_cell.length_a   1.000
_cell.length_b   1.000
_cell.length_c   1.000
_cell.angle_alpha   90.00
_cell.angle_beta   90.00
_cell.angle_gamma   90.00
#
_symmetry.space_group_name_H-M   'P 1'
#
loop_
_entity.id
_entity.type
_entity.pdbx_description
1 polymer ?
#
loop_
_entity_poly.entity_id
_entity_poly.type
_entity_poly.pdbx_seq_one_letter_code
_entity_poly.pdbx_strand_id
1 'polypeptide(L)'
;MASIASSSTSKICPVCNVKPTKYTCPGCETPTCSLPCSKAHKERTRCTGQRNKAKYVPMNRYGWGEMMRDYTYLEDVGRKVSLFVLFFFFGF
;
A
#
# COMPACT_ATOMS: atom_id res chain seq x y z
N MET A 1 33.23 9.51 13.94
CA MET A 1 32.03 10.33 13.71
C MET A 1 31.90 10.61 12.22
N ALA A 2 31.15 9.79 11.49
CA ALA A 2 30.89 10.02 10.07
C ALA A 2 29.47 10.57 9.92
N SER A 3 29.39 11.84 9.54
CA SER A 3 28.17 12.60 9.30
C SER A 3 27.37 11.97 8.16
N ILE A 4 26.16 11.48 8.44
CA ILE A 4 25.16 11.20 7.39
C ILE A 4 24.29 12.44 7.28
N ALA A 5 24.71 13.36 6.42
CA ALA A 5 23.83 14.36 5.85
C ALA A 5 22.95 13.67 4.80
N SER A 6 21.77 13.19 5.17
CA SER A 6 20.76 12.78 4.20
C SER A 6 20.04 14.03 3.68
N SER A 7 20.70 14.65 2.69
CA SER A 7 20.11 15.58 1.73
C SER A 7 18.64 15.24 1.45
N SER A 8 17.74 16.17 1.78
CA SER A 8 16.34 16.15 1.35
C SER A 8 16.27 16.41 -0.16
N THR A 9 16.66 15.41 -0.95
CA THR A 9 16.52 15.45 -2.41
C THR A 9 15.03 15.39 -2.69
N SER A 10 14.41 16.54 -2.94
CA SER A 10 13.03 16.65 -3.41
C SER A 10 12.93 15.94 -4.75
N LYS A 11 12.63 14.63 -4.72
CA LYS A 11 12.50 13.82 -5.93
C LYS A 11 11.42 14.46 -6.80
N ILE A 12 11.77 14.75 -8.03
CA ILE A 12 10.83 15.24 -9.03
C ILE A 12 9.90 14.07 -9.36
N CYS A 13 8.61 14.33 -9.53
CA CYS A 13 7.65 13.28 -9.83
C CYS A 13 7.97 12.61 -11.17
N PRO A 14 8.22 11.29 -11.23
CA PRO A 14 8.59 10.58 -12.45
C PRO A 14 7.46 10.54 -13.50
N VAL A 15 6.22 10.87 -13.10
CA VAL A 15 5.06 10.91 -14.00
C VAL A 15 4.98 12.25 -14.73
N CYS A 16 5.22 13.35 -14.00
CA CYS A 16 4.99 14.72 -14.46
C CYS A 16 6.29 15.47 -14.79
N ASN A 17 7.43 15.11 -14.19
CA ASN A 17 8.73 15.77 -14.27
C ASN A 17 8.75 17.29 -14.01
N VAL A 18 7.63 17.89 -13.58
CA VAL A 18 7.51 19.35 -13.33
C VAL A 18 7.55 19.69 -11.85
N LYS A 19 6.85 18.91 -11.01
CA LYS A 19 6.63 19.23 -9.60
C LYS A 19 7.33 18.22 -8.67
N PRO A 20 7.75 18.65 -7.48
CA PRO A 20 8.27 17.73 -6.46
C PRO A 20 7.19 16.74 -6.03
N THR A 21 7.61 15.54 -5.63
CA THR A 21 6.72 14.48 -5.15
C THR A 21 6.10 14.84 -3.81
N LYS A 22 4.79 14.65 -3.68
CA LYS A 22 4.02 14.92 -2.45
C LYS A 22 3.39 13.67 -1.84
N TYR A 23 3.07 12.68 -2.67
CA TYR A 23 2.35 11.47 -2.26
C TYR A 23 3.08 10.22 -2.77
N THR A 24 2.89 9.07 -2.12
CA THR A 24 3.48 7.79 -2.53
C THR A 24 2.40 6.75 -2.72
N CYS A 25 2.43 6.01 -3.84
CA CYS A 25 1.47 4.94 -4.10
C CYS A 25 1.71 3.76 -3.14
N PRO A 26 0.71 3.27 -2.40
CA PRO A 26 0.90 2.18 -1.43
C PRO A 26 1.09 0.79 -2.07
N GLY A 27 0.79 0.66 -3.37
CA GLY A 27 0.92 -0.61 -4.10
C GLY A 27 2.28 -0.79 -4.77
N CYS A 28 2.77 0.24 -5.45
CA CYS A 28 4.03 0.20 -6.22
C CYS A 28 5.12 1.13 -5.68
N GLU A 29 4.86 1.86 -4.59
CA GLU A 29 5.80 2.78 -3.95
C GLU A 29 6.28 3.94 -4.86
N THR A 30 5.63 4.13 -6.01
CA THR A 30 5.93 5.24 -6.93
C THR A 30 5.54 6.58 -6.29
N PRO A 31 6.48 7.53 -6.20
CA PRO A 31 6.18 8.84 -5.66
C PRO A 31 5.50 9.70 -6.75
N THR A 32 4.54 10.54 -6.36
CA THR A 32 3.67 11.29 -7.27
C THR A 32 3.47 12.73 -6.78
N CYS A 33 3.36 13.67 -7.72
CA CYS A 33 3.19 15.10 -7.42
C CYS A 33 1.73 15.46 -7.03
N SER A 34 0.74 14.70 -7.50
CA SER A 34 -0.69 15.01 -7.36
C SER A 34 -1.59 13.81 -7.71
N LEU A 35 -2.88 13.90 -7.41
CA LEU A 35 -3.91 12.91 -7.78
C LEU A 35 -3.94 12.52 -9.27
N PRO A 36 -3.89 13.44 -10.25
CA PRO A 36 -3.86 13.05 -11.66
C PRO A 36 -2.62 12.23 -12.01
N CYS A 37 -1.46 12.49 -11.38
CA CYS A 37 -0.27 11.65 -11.54
C CYS A 37 -0.42 10.30 -10.84
N SER A 38 -1.18 10.24 -9.76
CA SER A 38 -1.57 8.99 -9.11
C SER A 38 -2.45 8.13 -10.03
N LYS A 39 -3.43 8.72 -10.72
CA LYS A 39 -4.27 8.00 -11.69
C LYS A 39 -3.50 7.60 -12.95
N ALA A 40 -2.76 8.53 -13.53
CA ALA A 40 -2.00 8.30 -14.75
C ALA A 40 -0.95 7.19 -14.61
N HIS A 41 -0.24 7.09 -13.48
CA HIS A 41 0.69 5.96 -13.30
C HIS A 41 -0.07 4.64 -13.16
N LYS A 42 -1.20 4.61 -12.46
CA LYS A 42 -2.01 3.39 -12.32
C LYS A 42 -2.46 2.85 -13.68
N GLU A 43 -2.89 3.72 -14.58
CA GLU A 43 -3.27 3.35 -15.95
C GLU A 43 -2.06 2.87 -16.76
N ARG A 44 -0.94 3.62 -16.74
CA ARG A 44 0.26 3.29 -17.53
C ARG A 44 0.95 2.01 -17.06
N THR A 45 1.09 1.81 -15.75
CA THR A 45 1.78 0.65 -15.17
C THR A 45 0.82 -0.47 -14.74
N ARG A 46 -0.48 -0.36 -15.08
CA ARG A 46 -1.53 -1.28 -14.63
C ARG A 46 -1.48 -1.56 -13.12
N CYS A 47 -1.20 -0.53 -12.32
CA CYS A 47 -1.14 -0.68 -10.87
C CYS A 47 -2.54 -0.59 -10.27
N THR A 48 -2.95 -1.59 -9.50
CA THR A 48 -4.21 -1.59 -8.73
C THR A 48 -4.23 -0.51 -7.64
N GLY A 49 -3.05 -0.05 -7.21
CA GLY A 49 -2.92 0.93 -6.13
C GLY A 49 -3.29 0.39 -4.75
N GLN A 50 -3.44 -0.93 -4.62
CA GLN A 50 -3.66 -1.61 -3.36
C GLN A 50 -2.41 -2.42 -2.98
N ARG A 51 -2.05 -2.39 -1.70
CA ARG A 51 -0.95 -3.19 -1.17
C ARG A 51 -1.39 -4.65 -1.13
N ASN A 52 -0.60 -5.55 -1.70
CA ASN A 52 -0.84 -7.00 -1.61
C ASN A 52 -0.66 -7.45 -0.16
N LYS A 53 -1.77 -7.63 0.57
CA LYS A 53 -1.78 -8.01 1.98
C LYS A 53 -1.25 -9.43 2.21
N ALA A 54 -1.44 -10.34 1.25
CA ALA A 54 -1.03 -11.75 1.34
C ALA A 54 0.32 -12.06 0.66
N LYS A 55 1.23 -11.07 0.56
CA LYS A 55 2.54 -11.31 -0.06
C LYS A 55 3.36 -12.24 0.83
N TYR A 56 3.92 -13.31 0.25
CA TYR A 56 4.81 -14.21 0.98
C TYR A 56 6.04 -13.45 1.51
N VAL A 57 6.30 -13.61 2.81
CA VAL A 57 7.49 -13.08 3.48
C VAL A 57 8.28 -14.27 4.00
N PRO A 58 9.58 -14.42 3.64
CA PRO A 58 10.40 -15.50 4.14
C PRO A 58 10.56 -15.37 5.66
N MET A 59 10.62 -16.50 6.37
CA MET A 59 10.65 -16.56 7.84
C MET A 59 11.75 -15.69 8.46
N ASN A 60 12.91 -15.60 7.80
CA ASN A 60 14.05 -14.79 8.26
C ASN A 60 13.75 -13.27 8.30
N ARG A 61 12.73 -12.79 7.58
CA ARG A 61 12.29 -11.38 7.59
C ARG A 61 10.92 -11.20 8.23
N TYR A 62 10.34 -12.28 8.76
CA TYR A 62 9.05 -12.23 9.42
C TYR A 62 9.20 -11.62 10.81
N GLY A 63 8.84 -10.35 10.93
CA GLY A 63 8.92 -9.59 12.18
C GLY A 63 7.54 -9.27 12.75
N TRP A 64 7.54 -8.64 13.92
CA TRP A 64 6.31 -8.21 14.62
C TRP A 64 5.36 -7.39 13.74
N GLY A 65 5.89 -6.44 12.97
CA GLY A 65 5.09 -5.59 12.10
C GLY A 65 4.46 -6.32 10.91
N GLU A 66 4.91 -7.53 10.59
CA GLU A 66 4.32 -8.37 9.55
C GLU A 66 3.26 -9.29 10.16
N MET A 67 3.53 -9.86 11.33
CA MET A 67 2.55 -10.59 12.14
C MET A 67 1.30 -9.75 12.45
N MET A 68 1.47 -8.48 12.83
CA MET A 68 0.32 -7.59 13.10
C MET A 68 -0.50 -7.32 11.84
N ARG A 69 0.14 -7.23 10.66
CA ARG A 69 -0.57 -7.04 9.39
C ARG A 69 -1.42 -8.26 9.04
N ASP A 70 -0.89 -9.46 9.26
CA ASP A 70 -1.63 -10.71 9.07
C ASP A 70 -2.78 -10.87 10.05
N TYR A 71 -2.56 -10.51 11.33
CA TYR A 71 -3.62 -10.53 12.34
C TYR A 71 -4.79 -9.60 11.97
N THR A 72 -4.51 -8.33 11.64
CA THR A 72 -5.56 -7.39 11.19
C THR A 72 -6.26 -7.88 9.92
N TYR A 73 -5.52 -8.49 8.99
CA TYR A 73 -6.11 -9.08 7.80
C TYR A 73 -7.09 -10.21 8.12
N LEU A 74 -6.73 -11.11 9.04
CA LEU A 74 -7.60 -12.21 9.48
C LEU A 74 -8.85 -11.70 10.21
N GLU A 75 -8.74 -10.67 11.04
CA GLU A 75 -9.92 -10.03 11.64
C GLU A 75 -10.85 -9.41 10.61
N ASP A 76 -10.31 -8.68 9.62
CA ASP A 76 -11.09 -8.08 8.54
C ASP A 76 -11.85 -9.15 7.73
N VAL A 77 -11.22 -10.30 7.49
CA VAL A 77 -11.85 -11.46 6.84
C VAL A 77 -12.92 -12.06 7.75
N GLY A 78 -12.62 -12.27 9.02
CA GLY A 78 -13.55 -12.79 10.01
C GLY A 78 -14.83 -11.96 10.11
N ARG A 79 -14.72 -10.62 10.12
CA ARG A 79 -15.86 -9.70 10.12
C ARG A 79 -16.71 -9.79 8.85
N LYS A 80 -16.09 -10.00 7.68
CA LYS A 80 -16.82 -10.15 6.40
C LYS A 80 -17.59 -11.48 6.35
N VAL A 81 -16.98 -12.55 6.86
CA VAL A 81 -17.63 -13.86 6.92
C VAL A 81 -18.77 -13.85 7.94
N SER A 82 -18.60 -13.24 9.12
CA SER A 82 -19.67 -13.17 10.12
C SER A 82 -20.89 -12.37 9.65
N LEU A 83 -20.68 -11.26 8.94
CA LEU A 83 -21.75 -10.51 8.27
C LEU A 83 -22.45 -11.34 7.18
N PHE A 84 -21.70 -12.14 6.44
CA PHE A 84 -22.26 -13.03 5.42
C PHE A 84 -23.09 -14.17 6.02
N VAL A 85 -22.64 -14.76 7.14
CA VAL A 85 -23.38 -15.82 7.85
C VAL A 85 -24.68 -15.29 8.45
N LEU A 86 -24.68 -14.06 8.99
CA LEU A 86 -25.90 -13.39 9.44
C LEU A 86 -26.88 -13.13 8.29
N PHE A 87 -26.38 -12.70 7.13
CA PHE A 87 -27.22 -12.53 5.92
C PHE A 87 -27.81 -13.84 5.40
N PHE A 88 -27.10 -14.97 5.55
CA PHE A 88 -27.56 -16.27 5.05
C PHE A 88 -28.54 -16.98 6.00
N PHE A 89 -28.45 -16.75 7.33
CA PHE A 89 -29.35 -17.35 8.32
C PHE A 89 -30.57 -16.49 8.69
N PHE A 90 -30.48 -15.15 8.59
CA PHE A 90 -31.59 -14.21 8.81
C PHE A 90 -32.16 -13.70 7.48
N GLY A 91 -32.43 -14.62 6.57
CA GLY A 91 -32.82 -14.36 5.18
C GLY A 91 -33.81 -13.22 4.96
N PHE A 92 -33.52 -12.45 3.92
CA PHE A 92 -34.53 -12.04 2.96
C PHE A 92 -34.66 -13.14 1.90
#